data_AF-A0A4U6U8G8-F1
#
_entry.id   AF-A0A4U6U8G8-F1
#
_cell.length_a   1.000
_cell.length_b   1.000
_cell.length_c   1.000
_cell.angle_alpha   90.00
_cell.angle_beta   90.00
_cell.angle_gamma   90.00
#
_symmetry.space_group_name_H-M   'P 1'
#
loop_
_entity.id
_entity.type
_entity.pdbx_description
1 polymer ?
#
loop_
_entity_poly.entity_id
_entity_poly.type
_entity_poly.pdbx_seq_one_letter_code
_entity_poly.pdbx_strand_id
1 'polypeptide(L)'
;MMEYKNDPTNHWKEAIAAIYVAISVVGDLGTNAGFLCDIELMLDYTSCRSQKILKSTVLWFLKEFNDQIPKQNAQVLLQKAVKFLAHESHVVRSYAAVFTDKQLMMKDTVQAPGVNQVASSQRYDANSIDLIAAEVISNLLKLPDLYDNPYLTKCMAQVLGIANIAGQTIRDTTALLAGILNQVCNNSKNPEFNGYLFEALAAVIGRANEQGPAPLCVFEGMLLPVLFRILSEDISDLLPYGFMIFSQLIDLCQPPLSHEYMNLFDLLLSSATWEQPACAHACSCLLRAFLCKIKNDHDKLKIVLQKFCTLVLNVSTTYTAFAMLSLLVEQAGLDFLRLHISDTWGVLFPRLWVLRQSRWEVKFAKSLIVAVSLFVTKYGSQEFVESIQEIDRRAERYFTTFLEHFWIRYLDSIEGARESKLAAVASTKLICETNFLKEDPHSWGKLLNSTVPLL
;
A
#
# COMPACT_ATOMS: atom_id res chain seq x y z
N MET A 1 -4.19 13.88 -43.74
CA MET A 1 -5.21 14.54 -42.89
C MET A 1 -6.27 15.27 -43.73
N MET A 2 -5.90 16.15 -44.68
CA MET A 2 -6.88 16.87 -45.51
C MET A 2 -7.69 15.97 -46.45
N GLU A 3 -7.10 14.92 -47.04
CA GLU A 3 -7.81 13.99 -47.93
C GLU A 3 -8.85 13.13 -47.19
N TYR A 4 -8.61 12.82 -45.91
CA TYR A 4 -9.61 12.18 -45.05
C TYR A 4 -10.83 13.07 -44.78
N LYS A 5 -10.65 14.38 -44.61
CA LYS A 5 -11.79 15.31 -44.42
C LYS A 5 -12.74 15.27 -45.62
N ASN A 6 -12.22 14.97 -46.80
CA ASN A 6 -12.98 14.93 -48.03
C ASN A 6 -13.69 13.57 -48.25
N ASP A 7 -13.07 12.45 -47.85
CA ASP A 7 -13.71 11.12 -47.86
C ASP A 7 -13.23 10.24 -46.67
N PRO A 8 -13.98 10.26 -45.55
CA PRO A 8 -13.65 9.53 -44.32
C PRO A 8 -13.71 8.01 -44.47
N THR A 9 -14.49 7.51 -45.44
CA THR A 9 -14.76 6.08 -45.62
C THR A 9 -13.65 5.35 -46.36
N ASN A 10 -12.96 6.03 -47.29
CA ASN A 10 -11.90 5.43 -48.09
C ASN A 10 -10.48 5.73 -47.56
N HIS A 11 -10.24 6.91 -46.97
CA HIS A 11 -8.88 7.36 -46.58
C HIS A 11 -8.51 7.14 -45.10
N TRP A 12 -9.23 6.27 -44.39
CA TRP A 12 -8.95 5.98 -42.97
C TRP A 12 -7.55 5.37 -42.74
N LYS A 13 -7.00 4.64 -43.72
CA LYS A 13 -5.65 4.05 -43.65
C LYS A 13 -4.56 5.11 -43.65
N GLU A 14 -4.74 6.17 -44.43
CA GLU A 14 -3.79 7.29 -44.50
C GLU A 14 -3.80 8.10 -43.21
N ALA A 15 -4.97 8.26 -42.59
CA ALA A 15 -5.07 8.86 -41.26
C ALA A 15 -4.33 8.01 -40.21
N ILE A 16 -4.47 6.68 -40.24
CA ILE A 16 -3.71 5.77 -39.37
C ILE A 16 -2.20 5.91 -39.62
N ALA A 17 -1.76 5.88 -40.88
CA ALA A 17 -0.35 6.01 -41.23
C ALA A 17 0.25 7.33 -40.72
N ALA A 18 -0.48 8.44 -40.86
CA ALA A 18 -0.07 9.73 -40.34
C ALA A 18 0.07 9.72 -38.80
N ILE A 19 -0.87 9.09 -38.08
CA ILE A 19 -0.79 8.96 -36.62
C ILE A 19 0.42 8.10 -36.20
N TYR A 20 0.67 6.98 -36.89
CA TYR A 20 1.83 6.13 -36.61
C TYR A 20 3.15 6.89 -36.80
N VAL A 21 3.28 7.64 -37.90
CA VAL A 21 4.47 8.46 -38.16
C VAL A 21 4.64 9.52 -37.07
N ALA A 22 3.55 10.16 -36.64
CA ALA A 22 3.61 11.15 -35.56
C ALA A 22 4.10 10.52 -34.24
N ILE A 23 3.63 9.31 -33.89
CA ILE A 23 4.08 8.61 -32.69
C ILE A 23 5.55 8.21 -32.79
N SER A 24 5.98 7.65 -33.94
CA SER A 24 7.37 7.20 -34.11
C SER A 24 8.37 8.35 -34.11
N VAL A 25 8.04 9.49 -34.72
CA VAL A 25 8.95 10.64 -34.81
C VAL A 25 9.10 11.35 -33.46
N VAL A 26 8.04 11.45 -32.66
CA VAL A 26 8.11 12.14 -31.37
C VAL A 26 8.67 11.25 -30.25
N GLY A 27 8.53 9.92 -30.36
CA GLY A 27 9.18 8.98 -29.46
C GLY A 27 10.70 9.18 -29.34
N ASP A 28 11.35 9.62 -30.44
CA ASP A 28 12.79 9.88 -30.49
C ASP A 28 13.19 11.31 -30.09
N LEU A 29 12.26 12.27 -30.08
CA LEU A 29 12.55 13.71 -29.86
C LEU A 29 12.28 14.20 -28.43
N GLY A 30 11.68 13.36 -27.58
CA GLY A 30 11.30 13.73 -26.22
C GLY A 30 10.17 14.78 -26.16
N THR A 31 9.64 15.01 -24.95
CA THR A 31 8.46 15.84 -24.64
C THR A 31 8.50 17.31 -25.07
N ASN A 32 9.58 17.76 -25.71
CA ASN A 32 9.78 19.14 -26.16
C ASN A 32 9.33 19.42 -27.60
N ALA A 33 8.83 18.41 -28.33
CA ALA A 33 8.24 18.64 -29.63
C ALA A 33 6.86 19.30 -29.47
N GLY A 34 6.78 20.62 -29.73
CA GLY A 34 5.55 21.41 -29.78
C GLY A 34 4.65 21.03 -30.96
N PHE A 35 4.28 19.75 -31.08
CA PHE A 35 3.26 19.30 -32.00
C PHE A 35 1.89 19.47 -31.34
N LEU A 36 1.34 20.68 -31.46
CA LEU A 36 -0.11 20.89 -31.42
C LEU A 36 -0.72 20.20 -32.65
N CYS A 37 -0.82 18.87 -32.64
CA CYS A 37 -1.81 18.21 -33.46
C CYS A 37 -3.17 18.77 -33.03
N ASP A 38 -3.95 19.29 -33.97
CA ASP A 38 -5.30 19.82 -33.70
C ASP A 38 -6.11 18.79 -32.91
N ILE A 39 -6.18 18.98 -31.58
CA ILE A 39 -6.92 18.09 -30.68
C ILE A 39 -8.39 18.07 -31.08
N GLU A 40 -8.89 19.16 -31.68
CA GLU A 40 -10.22 19.27 -32.31
C GLU A 40 -10.42 18.26 -33.44
N LEU A 41 -9.42 18.06 -34.29
CA LEU A 41 -9.47 17.05 -35.35
C LEU A 41 -9.51 15.63 -34.75
N MET A 42 -8.74 15.39 -33.68
CA MET A 42 -8.73 14.15 -32.92
C MET A 42 -10.06 13.89 -32.19
N LEU A 43 -10.70 14.95 -31.71
CA LEU A 43 -12.06 14.92 -31.15
C LEU A 43 -13.11 14.55 -32.21
N ASP A 44 -12.92 14.92 -33.48
CA ASP A 44 -13.81 14.51 -34.58
C ASP A 44 -13.63 13.03 -34.98
N TYR A 45 -12.41 12.51 -34.95
CA TYR A 45 -12.15 11.08 -35.24
C TYR A 45 -12.78 10.13 -34.21
N THR A 46 -13.02 10.61 -32.98
CA THR A 46 -13.78 9.89 -31.94
C THR A 46 -15.31 9.90 -32.16
N SER A 47 -15.81 10.48 -33.25
CA SER A 47 -17.24 10.41 -33.58
C SER A 47 -17.67 8.99 -34.03
N CYS A 48 -18.96 8.67 -33.87
CA CYS A 48 -19.52 7.32 -33.99
C CYS A 48 -19.25 6.60 -35.32
N ARG A 49 -18.96 7.32 -36.42
CA ARG A 49 -18.89 6.78 -37.79
C ARG A 49 -17.53 6.22 -38.22
N SER A 50 -16.48 6.39 -37.41
CA SER A 50 -15.12 5.93 -37.75
C SER A 50 -14.93 4.41 -37.57
N GLN A 51 -14.07 3.80 -38.39
CA GLN A 51 -13.72 2.38 -38.28
C GLN A 51 -13.08 2.02 -36.93
N LYS A 52 -13.28 0.78 -36.46
CA LYS A 52 -12.82 0.28 -35.16
C LYS A 52 -11.30 0.48 -34.95
N ILE A 53 -10.51 0.26 -36.00
CA ILE A 53 -9.04 0.39 -35.98
C ILE A 53 -8.62 1.85 -35.78
N LEU A 54 -9.22 2.78 -36.53
CA LEU A 54 -8.91 4.21 -36.40
C LEU A 54 -9.19 4.72 -34.99
N LYS A 55 -10.31 4.31 -34.38
CA LYS A 55 -10.65 4.66 -32.98
C LYS A 55 -9.58 4.19 -32.00
N SER A 56 -9.12 2.94 -32.11
CA SER A 56 -8.05 2.44 -31.24
C SER A 56 -6.72 3.16 -31.44
N THR A 57 -6.36 3.49 -32.69
CA THR A 57 -5.11 4.21 -33.00
C THR A 57 -5.14 5.64 -32.46
N VAL A 58 -6.29 6.33 -32.54
CA VAL A 58 -6.46 7.67 -31.94
C VAL A 58 -6.35 7.60 -30.41
N LEU A 59 -6.98 6.62 -29.75
CA LEU A 59 -6.86 6.45 -28.30
C LEU A 59 -5.42 6.13 -27.87
N TRP A 60 -4.71 5.32 -28.66
CA TRP A 60 -3.29 5.05 -28.43
C TRP A 60 -2.44 6.33 -28.55
N PHE A 61 -2.65 7.14 -29.59
CA PHE A 61 -2.00 8.45 -29.73
C PHE A 61 -2.25 9.34 -28.51
N LEU A 62 -3.52 9.49 -28.10
CA LEU A 62 -3.88 10.33 -26.95
C LEU A 62 -3.27 9.82 -25.63
N LYS A 63 -3.05 8.51 -25.50
CA LYS A 63 -2.36 7.88 -24.36
C LYS A 63 -0.86 8.19 -24.35
N GLU A 64 -0.19 8.26 -25.50
CA GLU A 64 1.24 8.58 -25.58
C GLU A 64 1.51 10.09 -25.38
N PHE A 65 0.57 10.96 -25.78
CA PHE A 65 0.70 12.42 -25.67
C PHE A 65 -0.11 13.05 -24.52
N ASN A 66 -0.45 12.27 -23.49
CA ASN A 66 -1.31 12.70 -22.39
C ASN A 66 -0.83 13.99 -21.69
N ASP A 67 0.48 14.14 -21.52
CA ASP A 67 1.11 15.27 -20.82
C ASP A 67 0.95 16.61 -21.58
N GLN A 68 0.75 16.54 -22.90
CA GLN A 68 0.60 17.71 -23.76
C GLN A 68 -0.85 18.19 -23.88
N ILE A 69 -1.82 17.43 -23.34
CA ILE A 69 -3.24 17.75 -23.46
C ILE A 69 -3.64 18.83 -22.44
N PRO A 70 -4.17 19.99 -22.87
CA PRO A 70 -4.71 21.01 -21.97
C PRO A 70 -5.89 20.48 -21.16
N LYS A 71 -6.07 20.98 -19.93
CA LYS A 71 -7.05 20.43 -18.96
C LYS A 71 -8.49 20.45 -19.48
N GLN A 72 -8.86 21.52 -20.19
CA GLN A 72 -10.20 21.69 -20.78
C GLN A 72 -10.49 20.61 -21.84
N ASN A 73 -9.53 20.35 -22.72
CA ASN A 73 -9.68 19.34 -23.77
C ASN A 73 -9.63 17.92 -23.19
N ALA A 74 -8.82 17.71 -22.16
CA ALA A 74 -8.70 16.43 -21.47
C ALA A 74 -10.04 15.97 -20.86
N GLN A 75 -10.81 16.88 -20.26
CA GLN A 75 -12.13 16.56 -19.70
C GLN A 75 -13.14 16.13 -20.79
N VAL A 76 -13.17 16.82 -21.93
CA VAL A 76 -14.04 16.45 -23.07
C VAL A 76 -13.62 15.10 -23.66
N LEU A 77 -12.32 14.86 -23.80
CA LEU A 77 -11.77 13.59 -24.28
C LEU A 77 -12.09 12.44 -23.33
N LEU A 78 -12.01 12.68 -22.01
CA LEU A 78 -12.34 11.70 -20.99
C LEU A 78 -13.81 11.27 -21.11
N GLN A 79 -14.75 12.22 -21.23
CA GLN A 79 -16.18 11.91 -21.44
C GLN A 79 -16.42 11.07 -22.71
N LYS A 80 -15.69 11.35 -23.80
CA LYS A 80 -15.80 10.53 -25.03
C LYS A 80 -15.18 9.14 -24.86
N ALA A 81 -14.04 9.04 -24.18
CA ALA A 81 -13.38 7.76 -23.91
C ALA A 81 -14.26 6.84 -23.06
N VAL A 82 -15.01 7.39 -22.09
CA VAL A 82 -15.93 6.63 -21.24
C VAL A 82 -17.04 5.97 -22.03
N LYS A 83 -17.58 6.66 -23.05
CA LYS A 83 -18.56 6.07 -23.98
C LYS A 83 -17.96 4.91 -24.79
N PHE A 84 -16.66 4.93 -25.05
CA PHE A 84 -15.97 3.84 -25.73
C PHE A 84 -15.71 2.61 -24.86
N LEU A 85 -15.86 2.71 -23.54
CA LEU A 85 -15.80 1.54 -22.66
C LEU A 85 -16.96 0.57 -22.92
N ALA A 86 -18.11 1.05 -23.43
CA ALA A 86 -19.24 0.22 -23.82
C ALA A 86 -19.18 -0.28 -25.29
N HIS A 87 -18.09 -0.01 -26.01
CA HIS A 87 -17.99 -0.31 -27.43
C HIS A 87 -17.82 -1.82 -27.70
N GLU A 88 -18.41 -2.37 -28.77
CA GLU A 88 -18.37 -3.82 -29.06
C GLU A 88 -16.95 -4.41 -29.15
N SER A 89 -16.02 -3.64 -29.74
CA SER A 89 -14.63 -4.08 -29.94
C SER A 89 -13.82 -4.10 -28.65
N HIS A 90 -13.27 -5.26 -28.30
CA HIS A 90 -12.38 -5.44 -27.17
C HIS A 90 -11.15 -4.50 -27.20
N VAL A 91 -10.55 -4.33 -28.38
CA VAL A 91 -9.35 -3.47 -28.55
C VAL A 91 -9.67 -2.01 -28.23
N VAL A 92 -10.79 -1.49 -28.74
CA VAL A 92 -11.22 -0.10 -28.47
C VAL A 92 -11.49 0.10 -26.99
N ARG A 93 -12.15 -0.88 -26.33
CA ARG A 93 -12.41 -0.86 -24.88
C ARG A 93 -11.12 -0.81 -24.06
N SER A 94 -10.14 -1.67 -24.37
CA SER A 94 -8.85 -1.68 -23.66
C SER A 94 -8.11 -0.35 -23.80
N TYR A 95 -8.00 0.19 -25.01
CA TYR A 95 -7.32 1.48 -25.20
C TYR A 95 -8.06 2.65 -24.55
N ALA A 96 -9.40 2.63 -24.53
CA ALA A 96 -10.18 3.62 -23.81
C ALA A 96 -9.95 3.54 -22.30
N ALA A 97 -9.85 2.34 -21.74
CA ALA A 97 -9.55 2.11 -20.33
C ALA A 97 -8.14 2.57 -19.96
N VAL A 98 -7.13 2.21 -20.77
CA VAL A 98 -5.74 2.64 -20.55
C VAL A 98 -5.59 4.16 -20.64
N PHE A 99 -6.25 4.80 -21.61
CA PHE A 99 -6.24 6.25 -21.70
C PHE A 99 -6.91 6.90 -20.47
N THR A 100 -8.07 6.37 -20.05
CA THR A 100 -8.79 6.84 -18.86
C THR A 100 -7.94 6.71 -17.59
N ASP A 101 -7.33 5.55 -17.35
CA ASP A 101 -6.40 5.30 -16.24
C ASP A 101 -5.25 6.32 -16.21
N LYS A 102 -4.53 6.46 -17.34
CA LYS A 102 -3.42 7.43 -17.44
C LYS A 102 -3.88 8.86 -17.17
N GLN A 103 -5.05 9.25 -17.67
CA GLN A 103 -5.55 10.60 -17.47
C GLN A 103 -5.82 10.87 -15.98
N LEU A 104 -6.45 9.93 -15.29
CA LEU A 104 -6.76 10.03 -13.86
C LEU A 104 -5.52 10.04 -12.96
N MET A 105 -4.40 9.49 -13.42
CA MET A 105 -3.13 9.48 -12.70
C MET A 105 -2.28 10.73 -12.90
N MET A 106 -2.65 11.63 -13.80
CA MET A 106 -1.87 12.84 -14.05
C MET A 106 -1.87 13.76 -12.82
N LYS A 107 -0.68 14.29 -12.53
CA LYS A 107 -0.49 15.30 -11.50
C LYS A 107 -0.06 16.61 -12.13
N ASP A 108 -0.72 17.69 -11.75
CA ASP A 108 -0.34 19.03 -12.14
C ASP A 108 0.78 19.53 -11.22
N THR A 109 1.73 20.22 -11.82
CA THR A 109 2.83 20.87 -11.12
C THR A 109 2.37 22.23 -10.59
N VAL A 110 2.18 22.35 -9.28
CA VAL A 110 1.76 23.60 -8.63
C VAL A 110 2.95 24.21 -7.91
N GLN A 111 3.31 25.44 -8.28
CA GLN A 111 4.26 26.23 -7.50
C GLN A 111 3.56 26.73 -6.24
N ALA A 112 3.97 26.22 -5.07
CA ALA A 112 3.47 26.74 -3.80
C ALA A 112 4.05 28.14 -3.56
N PRO A 113 3.22 29.15 -3.21
CA PRO A 113 3.73 30.49 -2.93
C PRO A 113 4.63 30.48 -1.69
N GLY A 114 5.92 30.81 -1.87
CA GLY A 114 6.88 31.02 -0.77
C GLY A 114 7.84 29.87 -0.45
N VAL A 115 7.80 28.75 -1.17
CA VAL A 115 8.76 27.64 -0.99
C VAL A 115 9.29 27.20 -2.36
N ASN A 116 10.61 27.07 -2.51
CA ASN A 116 11.26 26.48 -3.71
C ASN A 116 10.99 24.96 -3.87
N GLN A 117 9.85 24.46 -3.36
CA GLN A 117 9.41 23.08 -3.53
C GLN A 117 8.23 23.05 -4.49
N VAL A 118 8.42 22.30 -5.57
CA VAL A 118 7.40 22.01 -6.57
C VAL A 118 6.44 20.99 -5.98
N ALA A 119 5.22 21.40 -5.63
CA ALA A 119 4.19 20.50 -5.14
C ALA A 119 3.44 19.89 -6.34
N SER A 120 3.18 18.58 -6.28
CA SER A 120 2.46 17.86 -7.34
C SER A 120 1.06 17.52 -6.81
N SER A 121 0.02 18.15 -7.35
CA SER A 121 -1.38 17.88 -6.99
C SER A 121 -2.07 17.04 -8.06
N GLN A 122 -3.00 16.15 -7.68
CA GLN A 122 -3.79 15.42 -8.68
C GLN A 122 -4.55 16.40 -9.58
N ARG A 123 -4.58 16.11 -10.88
CA ARG A 123 -5.21 16.98 -11.89
C ARG A 123 -6.73 17.04 -11.76
N TYR A 124 -7.33 15.96 -11.26
CA TYR A 124 -8.77 15.79 -11.14
C TYR A 124 -9.14 15.53 -9.68
N ASP A 125 -10.09 16.32 -9.17
CA ASP A 125 -10.71 16.11 -7.86
C ASP A 125 -11.93 15.19 -7.98
N ALA A 126 -12.35 14.59 -6.87
CA ALA A 126 -13.51 13.68 -6.81
C ALA A 126 -14.76 14.26 -7.49
N ASN A 127 -15.09 15.53 -7.24
CA ASN A 127 -16.24 16.22 -7.84
C ASN A 127 -16.23 16.26 -9.38
N SER A 128 -15.03 16.30 -10.00
CA SER A 128 -14.90 16.32 -11.46
C SER A 128 -15.10 14.92 -12.06
N ILE A 129 -14.78 13.89 -11.29
CA ILE A 129 -14.83 12.49 -11.71
C ILE A 129 -16.19 11.88 -11.42
N ASP A 130 -16.92 12.33 -10.40
CA ASP A 130 -18.25 11.80 -10.02
C ASP A 130 -19.24 11.78 -11.19
N LEU A 131 -19.20 12.80 -12.05
CA LEU A 131 -20.04 12.89 -13.26
C LEU A 131 -19.79 11.75 -14.27
N ILE A 132 -18.57 11.21 -14.26
CA ILE A 132 -18.09 10.20 -15.21
C ILE A 132 -18.05 8.82 -14.56
N ALA A 133 -17.78 8.75 -13.25
CA ALA A 133 -17.59 7.53 -12.49
C ALA A 133 -18.82 6.61 -12.56
N ALA A 134 -20.03 7.18 -12.42
CA ALA A 134 -21.25 6.40 -12.51
C ALA A 134 -21.41 5.73 -13.89
N GLU A 135 -21.06 6.44 -14.98
CA GLU A 135 -21.12 5.91 -16.34
C GLU A 135 -20.04 4.84 -16.58
N VAL A 136 -18.81 5.07 -16.11
CA VAL A 136 -17.73 4.07 -16.17
C VAL A 136 -18.14 2.80 -15.43
N ILE A 137 -18.55 2.91 -14.17
CA ILE A 137 -18.94 1.76 -13.34
C ILE A 137 -20.11 1.04 -13.99
N SER A 138 -21.17 1.74 -14.40
CA SER A 138 -22.31 1.13 -15.11
C SER A 138 -21.88 0.40 -16.38
N ASN A 139 -20.98 0.97 -17.18
CA ASN A 139 -20.52 0.34 -18.41
C ASN A 139 -19.68 -0.90 -18.13
N LEU A 140 -18.78 -0.84 -17.15
CA LEU A 140 -17.94 -1.98 -16.76
C LEU A 140 -18.74 -3.10 -16.09
N LEU A 141 -19.76 -2.77 -15.28
CA LEU A 141 -20.65 -3.72 -14.63
C LEU A 141 -21.40 -4.63 -15.62
N LYS A 142 -21.65 -4.12 -16.84
CA LYS A 142 -22.40 -4.84 -17.89
C LYS A 142 -21.52 -5.74 -18.76
N LEU A 143 -20.20 -5.69 -18.61
CA LEU A 143 -19.28 -6.42 -19.48
C LEU A 143 -18.94 -7.80 -18.93
N PRO A 144 -19.27 -8.89 -19.66
CA PRO A 144 -18.85 -10.24 -19.27
C PRO A 144 -17.32 -10.44 -19.38
N ASP A 145 -16.66 -9.69 -20.27
CA ASP A 145 -15.23 -9.79 -20.55
C ASP A 145 -14.33 -9.16 -19.46
N LEU A 146 -14.90 -8.64 -18.37
CA LEU A 146 -14.11 -8.00 -17.31
C LEU A 146 -13.09 -8.98 -16.71
N TYR A 147 -13.42 -10.27 -16.63
CA TYR A 147 -12.54 -11.33 -16.12
C TYR A 147 -11.25 -11.53 -16.94
N ASP A 148 -11.25 -11.20 -18.24
CA ASP A 148 -10.12 -11.49 -19.13
C ASP A 148 -9.19 -10.29 -19.35
N ASN A 149 -9.59 -9.08 -18.93
CA ASN A 149 -8.90 -7.85 -19.32
C ASN A 149 -8.36 -7.05 -18.11
N PRO A 150 -7.04 -7.10 -17.85
CA PRO A 150 -6.43 -6.40 -16.70
C PRO A 150 -6.57 -4.89 -16.78
N TYR A 151 -6.61 -4.31 -17.98
CA TYR A 151 -6.70 -2.87 -18.16
C TYR A 151 -8.07 -2.30 -17.77
N LEU A 152 -9.14 -3.08 -17.96
CA LEU A 152 -10.48 -2.69 -17.54
C LEU A 152 -10.59 -2.69 -16.02
N THR A 153 -10.08 -3.74 -15.36
CA THR A 153 -10.06 -3.85 -13.90
C THR A 153 -9.21 -2.75 -13.27
N LYS A 154 -8.04 -2.44 -13.85
CA LYS A 154 -7.20 -1.32 -13.41
C LYS A 154 -7.91 0.02 -13.51
N CYS A 155 -8.52 0.30 -14.67
CA CYS A 155 -9.31 1.52 -14.86
C CYS A 155 -10.44 1.61 -13.82
N MET A 156 -11.10 0.48 -13.53
CA MET A 156 -12.13 0.43 -12.49
C MET A 156 -11.56 0.76 -11.11
N ALA A 157 -10.45 0.12 -10.72
CA ALA A 157 -9.77 0.38 -9.45
C ALA A 157 -9.42 1.86 -9.30
N GLN A 158 -8.91 2.48 -10.37
CA GLN A 158 -8.54 3.89 -10.36
C GLN A 158 -9.74 4.84 -10.22
N VAL A 159 -10.83 4.57 -10.94
CA VAL A 159 -12.06 5.37 -10.84
C VAL A 159 -12.66 5.26 -9.44
N LEU A 160 -12.76 4.04 -8.91
CA LEU A 160 -13.25 3.79 -7.55
C LEU A 160 -12.33 4.42 -6.49
N GLY A 161 -11.02 4.45 -6.76
CA GLY A 161 -10.02 5.06 -5.92
C GLY A 161 -10.13 6.58 -5.82
N ILE A 162 -10.85 7.27 -6.72
CA ILE A 162 -11.00 8.73 -6.71
C ILE A 162 -12.46 9.18 -6.49
N ALA A 163 -13.43 8.47 -7.03
CA ALA A 163 -14.84 8.88 -7.05
C ALA A 163 -15.53 8.77 -5.67
N ASN A 164 -16.48 9.67 -5.42
CA ASN A 164 -17.41 9.58 -4.30
C ASN A 164 -18.57 8.65 -4.67
N ILE A 165 -18.37 7.35 -4.49
CA ILE A 165 -19.43 6.35 -4.66
C ILE A 165 -20.20 6.13 -3.36
N ALA A 166 -21.52 5.91 -3.46
CA ALA A 166 -22.36 5.65 -2.30
C ALA A 166 -23.54 4.71 -2.64
N GLY A 167 -24.12 4.12 -1.58
CA GLY A 167 -25.40 3.41 -1.66
C GLY A 167 -25.36 2.14 -2.52
N GLN A 168 -26.24 2.08 -3.51
CA GLN A 168 -26.44 0.88 -4.34
C GLN A 168 -25.24 0.57 -5.24
N THR A 169 -24.57 1.60 -5.77
CA THR A 169 -23.40 1.43 -6.65
C THR A 169 -22.28 0.66 -5.97
N ILE A 170 -22.06 0.89 -4.67
CA ILE A 170 -21.08 0.14 -3.87
C ILE A 170 -21.49 -1.34 -3.82
N ARG A 171 -22.75 -1.63 -3.50
CA ARG A 171 -23.25 -3.01 -3.41
C ARG A 171 -23.13 -3.77 -4.72
N ASP A 172 -23.53 -3.15 -5.83
CA ASP A 172 -23.47 -3.78 -7.15
C ASP A 172 -22.02 -4.04 -7.58
N THR A 173 -21.13 -3.08 -7.32
CA THR A 173 -19.69 -3.21 -7.62
C THR A 173 -19.05 -4.30 -6.77
N THR A 174 -19.33 -4.35 -5.46
CA THR A 174 -18.83 -5.40 -4.56
C THR A 174 -19.34 -6.77 -4.99
N ALA A 175 -20.61 -6.91 -5.33
CA ALA A 175 -21.19 -8.18 -5.77
C ALA A 175 -20.52 -8.68 -7.05
N LEU A 176 -20.27 -7.80 -8.03
CA LEU A 176 -19.55 -8.16 -9.24
C LEU A 176 -18.12 -8.61 -8.92
N LEU A 177 -17.39 -7.81 -8.14
CA LEU A 177 -15.99 -8.09 -7.81
C LEU A 177 -15.84 -9.39 -7.01
N ALA A 178 -16.76 -9.67 -6.07
CA ALA A 178 -16.80 -10.93 -5.35
C ALA A 178 -17.07 -12.12 -6.28
N GLY A 179 -17.97 -11.96 -7.25
CA GLY A 179 -18.24 -12.97 -8.28
C GLY A 179 -17.01 -13.26 -9.15
N ILE A 180 -16.31 -12.22 -9.60
CA ILE A 180 -15.05 -12.34 -10.35
C ILE A 180 -13.97 -13.01 -9.48
N LEU A 181 -13.82 -12.60 -8.23
CA LEU A 181 -12.86 -13.21 -7.30
C LEU A 181 -13.11 -14.71 -7.13
N ASN A 182 -14.36 -15.13 -7.03
CA ASN A 182 -14.72 -16.55 -6.94
C ASN A 182 -14.36 -17.33 -8.23
N GLN A 183 -14.44 -16.69 -9.41
CA GLN A 183 -13.96 -17.28 -10.66
C GLN A 183 -12.44 -17.35 -10.73
N VAL A 184 -11.73 -16.32 -10.25
CA VAL A 184 -10.25 -16.30 -10.18
C VAL A 184 -9.74 -17.40 -9.26
N CYS A 185 -10.44 -17.70 -8.15
CA CYS A 185 -10.09 -18.81 -7.27
C CYS A 185 -10.05 -20.16 -8.01
N ASN A 186 -10.88 -20.35 -9.05
CA ASN A 186 -10.87 -21.57 -9.86
C ASN A 186 -9.75 -21.59 -10.90
N ASN A 187 -9.25 -20.43 -11.34
CA ASN A 187 -8.30 -20.32 -12.45
C ASN A 187 -7.54 -18.99 -12.41
N SER A 188 -6.51 -18.90 -11.57
CA SER A 188 -5.59 -17.75 -11.52
C SER A 188 -4.64 -17.81 -12.72
N LYS A 189 -4.92 -17.04 -13.78
CA LYS A 189 -4.08 -17.00 -14.99
C LYS A 189 -3.15 -15.80 -15.08
N ASN A 190 -3.54 -14.66 -14.51
CA ASN A 190 -2.84 -13.39 -14.68
C ASN A 190 -2.60 -12.67 -13.33
N PRO A 191 -1.34 -12.58 -12.86
CA PRO A 191 -1.03 -11.95 -11.57
C PRO A 191 -1.30 -10.43 -11.57
N GLU A 192 -1.14 -9.74 -12.70
CA GLU A 192 -1.44 -8.31 -12.79
C GLU A 192 -2.94 -8.06 -12.62
N PHE A 193 -3.76 -8.90 -13.25
CA PHE A 193 -5.21 -8.85 -13.09
C PHE A 193 -5.62 -9.04 -11.64
N ASN A 194 -5.04 -10.02 -10.95
CA ASN A 194 -5.32 -10.30 -9.54
C ASN A 194 -5.00 -9.07 -8.67
N GLY A 195 -3.84 -8.45 -8.88
CA GLY A 195 -3.47 -7.22 -8.16
C GLY A 195 -4.50 -6.10 -8.35
N TYR A 196 -4.89 -5.81 -9.59
CA TYR A 196 -5.90 -4.78 -9.88
C TYR A 196 -7.28 -5.13 -9.34
N LEU A 197 -7.66 -6.42 -9.32
CA LEU A 197 -8.92 -6.88 -8.75
C LEU A 197 -9.00 -6.58 -7.25
N PHE A 198 -7.93 -6.91 -6.52
CA PHE A 198 -7.84 -6.63 -5.09
C PHE A 198 -7.70 -5.14 -4.79
N GLU A 199 -7.03 -4.38 -5.65
CA GLU A 199 -6.98 -2.91 -5.57
C GLU A 199 -8.38 -2.30 -5.74
N ALA A 200 -9.17 -2.79 -6.71
CA ALA A 200 -10.56 -2.37 -6.89
C ALA A 200 -11.41 -2.71 -5.66
N LEU A 201 -11.28 -3.92 -5.09
CA LEU A 201 -11.96 -4.30 -3.86
C LEU A 201 -11.60 -3.38 -2.69
N ALA A 202 -10.30 -3.13 -2.49
CA ALA A 202 -9.81 -2.26 -1.43
C ALA A 202 -10.31 -0.82 -1.59
N ALA A 203 -10.35 -0.31 -2.82
CA ALA A 203 -10.88 1.02 -3.13
C ALA A 203 -12.36 1.13 -2.78
N VAL A 204 -13.20 0.15 -3.15
CA VAL A 204 -14.64 0.15 -2.83
C VAL A 204 -14.88 0.14 -1.32
N ILE A 205 -14.17 -0.71 -0.59
CA ILE A 205 -14.29 -0.80 0.88
C ILE A 205 -13.84 0.52 1.53
N GLY A 206 -12.75 1.11 1.04
CA GLY A 206 -12.22 2.39 1.53
C GLY A 206 -13.21 3.54 1.34
N ARG A 207 -13.78 3.66 0.13
CA ARG A 207 -14.79 4.70 -0.17
C ARG A 207 -16.09 4.52 0.60
N ALA A 208 -16.51 3.28 0.83
CA ALA A 208 -17.69 3.01 1.64
C ALA A 208 -17.55 3.52 3.08
N ASN A 209 -16.33 3.49 3.63
CA ASN A 209 -16.04 3.98 4.98
C ASN A 209 -16.04 5.52 5.07
N GLU A 210 -15.56 6.20 4.03
CA GLU A 210 -15.49 7.67 4.00
C GLU A 210 -16.89 8.32 3.94
N GLN A 211 -17.85 7.66 3.30
CA GLN A 211 -19.19 8.22 3.01
C GLN A 211 -20.22 7.96 4.12
N GLY A 212 -19.86 7.25 5.19
CA GLY A 212 -20.73 6.95 6.34
C GLY A 212 -20.40 5.62 7.01
N PRO A 213 -21.18 5.17 8.01
CA PRO A 213 -21.04 3.84 8.56
C PRO A 213 -21.30 2.82 7.44
N ALA A 214 -20.21 2.29 6.88
CA ALA A 214 -20.24 1.30 5.82
C ALA A 214 -21.16 0.13 6.24
N PRO A 215 -21.95 -0.45 5.32
CA PRO A 215 -22.72 -1.64 5.63
C PRO A 215 -21.77 -2.85 5.71
N LEU A 216 -21.00 -2.93 6.79
CA LEU A 216 -20.02 -3.99 7.06
C LEU A 216 -20.63 -5.37 6.82
N CYS A 217 -21.86 -5.62 7.29
CA CYS A 217 -22.57 -6.88 7.07
C CYS A 217 -22.77 -7.24 5.59
N VAL A 218 -22.90 -6.24 4.70
CA VAL A 218 -23.04 -6.48 3.26
C VAL A 218 -21.69 -6.90 2.67
N PHE A 219 -20.60 -6.24 3.06
CA PHE A 219 -19.26 -6.63 2.65
C PHE A 219 -18.91 -8.02 3.18
N GLU A 220 -19.15 -8.28 4.46
CA GLU A 220 -18.91 -9.57 5.10
C GLU A 220 -19.67 -10.69 4.38
N GLY A 221 -20.98 -10.51 4.14
CA GLY A 221 -21.80 -11.51 3.47
C GLY A 221 -21.37 -11.83 2.04
N MET A 222 -20.77 -10.86 1.32
CA MET A 222 -20.31 -11.06 -0.07
C MET A 222 -18.86 -11.56 -0.16
N LEU A 223 -17.97 -11.08 0.72
CA LEU A 223 -16.52 -11.26 0.60
C LEU A 223 -15.99 -12.37 1.50
N LEU A 224 -16.47 -12.52 2.74
CA LEU A 224 -15.93 -13.52 3.67
C LEU A 224 -15.98 -14.95 3.11
N PRO A 225 -17.07 -15.41 2.46
CA PRO A 225 -17.11 -16.77 1.92
C PRO A 225 -15.99 -17.04 0.90
N VAL A 226 -15.70 -16.06 0.03
CA VAL A 226 -14.66 -16.20 -1.00
C VAL A 226 -13.26 -16.04 -0.39
N LEU A 227 -13.09 -15.13 0.57
CA LEU A 227 -11.80 -14.95 1.26
C LEU A 227 -11.43 -16.17 2.12
N PHE A 228 -12.38 -16.77 2.85
CA PHE A 228 -12.14 -18.00 3.60
C PHE A 228 -11.89 -19.20 2.68
N ARG A 229 -12.48 -19.21 1.48
CA ARG A 229 -12.16 -20.20 0.44
C ARG A 229 -10.69 -20.09 0.02
N ILE A 230 -10.17 -18.88 -0.22
CA ILE A 230 -8.75 -18.65 -0.54
C ILE A 230 -7.84 -19.24 0.54
N LEU A 231 -8.20 -19.08 1.81
CA LEU A 231 -7.44 -19.63 2.94
C LEU A 231 -7.56 -21.15 3.05
N SER A 232 -8.76 -21.70 2.83
CA SER A 232 -9.03 -23.14 2.97
C SER A 232 -8.42 -23.96 1.83
N GLU A 233 -8.41 -23.41 0.61
CA GLU A 233 -7.81 -24.02 -0.58
C GLU A 233 -6.31 -23.70 -0.72
N ASP A 234 -5.73 -22.92 0.20
CA ASP A 234 -4.32 -22.48 0.22
C ASP A 234 -3.83 -21.93 -1.13
N ILE A 235 -4.63 -21.02 -1.72
CA ILE A 235 -4.31 -20.40 -3.01
C ILE A 235 -3.22 -19.34 -2.80
N SER A 236 -1.97 -19.78 -2.81
CA SER A 236 -0.79 -18.97 -2.43
C SER A 236 -0.67 -17.64 -3.18
N ASP A 237 -1.08 -17.57 -4.45
CA ASP A 237 -1.01 -16.33 -5.26
C ASP A 237 -1.96 -15.23 -4.79
N LEU A 238 -3.07 -15.58 -4.16
CA LEU A 238 -4.11 -14.64 -3.72
C LEU A 238 -4.05 -14.36 -2.21
N LEU A 239 -3.33 -15.19 -1.47
CA LEU A 239 -3.29 -15.19 -0.01
C LEU A 239 -2.78 -13.86 0.59
N PRO A 240 -1.71 -13.21 0.08
CA PRO A 240 -1.30 -11.88 0.55
C PRO A 240 -2.40 -10.83 0.38
N TYR A 241 -3.08 -10.83 -0.76
CA TYR A 241 -4.13 -9.87 -1.04
C TYR A 241 -5.38 -10.13 -0.18
N GLY A 242 -5.73 -11.40 0.02
CA GLY A 242 -6.81 -11.79 0.92
C GLY A 242 -6.60 -11.25 2.34
N PHE A 243 -5.39 -11.40 2.89
CA PHE A 243 -5.04 -10.84 4.20
C PHE A 243 -5.13 -9.31 4.26
N MET A 244 -4.77 -8.61 3.19
CA MET A 244 -4.95 -7.15 3.13
C MET A 244 -6.42 -6.76 3.17
N ILE A 245 -7.30 -7.45 2.43
CA ILE A 245 -8.75 -7.19 2.49
C ILE A 245 -9.30 -7.52 3.87
N PHE A 246 -8.90 -8.65 4.48
CA PHE A 246 -9.29 -8.95 5.87
C PHE A 246 -8.88 -7.83 6.83
N SER A 247 -7.67 -7.28 6.68
CA SER A 247 -7.20 -6.20 7.55
C SER A 247 -8.10 -4.95 7.44
N GLN A 248 -8.50 -4.61 6.22
CA GLN A 248 -9.38 -3.48 5.97
C GLN A 248 -10.80 -3.72 6.50
N LEU A 249 -11.34 -4.94 6.35
CA LEU A 249 -12.64 -5.30 6.94
C LEU A 249 -12.61 -5.20 8.47
N ILE A 250 -11.56 -5.72 9.11
CA ILE A 250 -11.40 -5.65 10.57
C ILE A 250 -11.28 -4.20 11.05
N ASP A 251 -10.58 -3.35 10.30
CA ASP A 251 -10.49 -1.91 10.64
C ASP A 251 -11.88 -1.26 10.73
N LEU A 252 -12.85 -1.72 9.93
CA LEU A 252 -14.25 -1.27 9.97
C LEU A 252 -15.06 -1.87 11.13
N CYS A 253 -14.67 -3.04 11.64
CA CYS A 253 -15.39 -3.70 12.75
C CYS A 253 -15.31 -2.88 14.04
N GLN A 254 -16.40 -2.88 14.80
CA GLN A 254 -16.40 -2.43 16.20
C GLN A 254 -16.22 -3.65 17.11
N PRO A 255 -15.41 -3.56 18.18
CA PRO A 255 -15.33 -4.64 19.17
C PRO A 255 -16.70 -4.89 19.83
N PRO A 256 -17.07 -6.15 20.14
CA PRO A 256 -16.30 -7.38 20.01
C PRO A 256 -16.28 -7.94 18.58
N LEU A 257 -15.15 -8.57 18.20
CA LEU A 257 -15.00 -9.24 16.91
C LEU A 257 -15.83 -10.54 16.86
N SER A 258 -16.31 -10.89 15.67
CA SER A 258 -17.04 -12.14 15.43
C SER A 258 -16.14 -13.37 15.60
N HIS A 259 -16.76 -14.54 15.82
CA HIS A 259 -16.02 -15.81 15.95
C HIS A 259 -15.21 -16.15 14.69
N GLU A 260 -15.68 -15.76 13.50
CA GLU A 260 -14.97 -16.01 12.24
C GLU A 260 -13.63 -15.25 12.18
N TYR A 261 -13.62 -13.98 12.62
CA TYR A 261 -12.38 -13.21 12.73
C TYR A 261 -11.45 -13.75 13.82
N MET A 262 -12.00 -14.29 14.91
CA MET A 262 -11.18 -14.91 15.95
C MET A 262 -10.51 -16.20 15.45
N ASN A 263 -11.21 -17.02 14.67
CA ASN A 263 -10.59 -18.18 14.00
C ASN A 263 -9.46 -17.74 13.04
N LEU A 264 -9.66 -16.63 12.31
CA LEU A 264 -8.63 -16.04 11.45
C LEU A 264 -7.42 -15.55 12.27
N PHE A 265 -7.64 -14.99 13.46
CA PHE A 265 -6.57 -14.59 14.37
C PHE A 265 -5.72 -15.79 14.79
N ASP A 266 -6.35 -16.91 15.16
CA ASP A 266 -5.63 -18.14 15.52
C ASP A 266 -4.83 -18.69 14.31
N LEU A 267 -5.41 -18.64 13.11
CA LEU A 267 -4.71 -19.01 11.88
C LEU A 267 -3.51 -18.10 11.59
N LEU A 268 -3.65 -16.79 11.79
CA LEU A 268 -2.56 -15.82 11.64
C LEU A 268 -1.40 -16.12 12.60
N LEU A 269 -1.68 -16.64 13.79
CA LEU A 269 -0.66 -17.00 14.77
C LEU A 269 0.02 -18.35 14.50
N SER A 270 -0.41 -19.10 13.47
CA SER A 270 0.29 -20.29 12.99
C SER A 270 1.66 -19.93 12.36
N SER A 271 2.64 -20.84 12.35
CA SER A 271 4.01 -20.52 11.88
C SER A 271 4.11 -20.42 10.36
N ALA A 272 3.32 -21.22 9.64
CA ALA A 272 3.42 -21.35 8.19
C ALA A 272 3.13 -20.04 7.42
N THR A 273 2.23 -19.20 7.94
CA THR A 273 1.81 -17.94 7.27
C THR A 273 2.90 -16.86 7.29
N TRP A 274 3.72 -16.81 8.34
CA TRP A 274 4.76 -15.78 8.51
C TRP A 274 6.10 -16.16 7.88
N GLU A 275 6.30 -17.43 7.54
CA GLU A 275 7.50 -17.93 6.87
C GLU A 275 7.51 -17.59 5.37
N GLN A 276 6.33 -17.32 4.79
CA GLN A 276 6.21 -16.88 3.40
C GLN A 276 6.51 -15.37 3.28
N PRO A 277 7.59 -14.97 2.59
CA PRO A 277 7.99 -13.56 2.51
C PRO A 277 6.96 -12.69 1.77
N ALA A 278 6.20 -13.27 0.83
CA ALA A 278 5.13 -12.57 0.11
C ALA A 278 3.97 -12.18 1.04
N CYS A 279 3.69 -13.01 2.06
CA CYS A 279 2.59 -12.80 3.00
C CYS A 279 2.98 -11.93 4.20
N ALA A 280 4.28 -11.81 4.48
CA ALA A 280 4.81 -11.09 5.64
C ALA A 280 4.23 -9.69 5.83
N HIS A 281 4.19 -8.88 4.76
CA HIS A 281 3.62 -7.53 4.83
C HIS A 281 2.12 -7.58 5.13
N ALA A 282 1.36 -8.40 4.40
CA ALA A 282 -0.08 -8.52 4.59
C ALA A 282 -0.45 -9.04 5.98
N CYS A 283 0.29 -10.01 6.51
CA CYS A 283 0.15 -10.53 7.87
C CYS A 283 0.40 -9.43 8.92
N SER A 284 1.39 -8.56 8.72
CA SER A 284 1.64 -7.44 9.64
C SER A 284 0.53 -6.39 9.61
N CYS A 285 -0.01 -6.07 8.43
CA CYS A 285 -1.20 -5.22 8.30
C CYS A 285 -2.42 -5.82 9.00
N LEU A 286 -2.66 -7.12 8.81
CA LEU A 286 -3.75 -7.86 9.45
C LEU A 286 -3.59 -7.90 10.98
N LEU A 287 -2.39 -8.20 11.47
CA LEU A 287 -2.10 -8.21 12.90
C LEU A 287 -2.33 -6.83 13.53
N ARG A 288 -1.90 -5.76 12.85
CA ARG A 288 -2.14 -4.39 13.31
C ARG A 288 -3.64 -4.12 13.47
N ALA A 289 -4.46 -4.51 12.49
CA ALA A 289 -5.91 -4.35 12.55
C ALA A 289 -6.50 -5.11 13.75
N PHE A 290 -6.08 -6.35 14.01
CA PHE A 290 -6.48 -7.10 15.20
C PHE A 290 -6.06 -6.41 16.50
N LEU A 291 -4.77 -6.04 16.63
CA LEU A 291 -4.22 -5.39 17.82
C LEU A 291 -4.94 -4.09 18.15
N CYS A 292 -5.39 -3.33 17.15
CA CYS A 292 -6.21 -2.14 17.35
C CYS A 292 -7.56 -2.44 18.05
N LYS A 293 -8.09 -3.66 17.89
CA LYS A 293 -9.39 -4.09 18.45
C LYS A 293 -9.25 -4.88 19.76
N ILE A 294 -8.10 -5.53 20.01
CA ILE A 294 -7.87 -6.38 21.20
C ILE A 294 -6.95 -5.74 22.27
N LYS A 295 -6.78 -4.41 22.27
CA LYS A 295 -5.82 -3.68 23.14
C LYS A 295 -5.87 -4.02 24.62
N ASN A 296 -7.03 -4.45 25.13
CA ASN A 296 -7.27 -4.74 26.54
C ASN A 296 -7.23 -6.26 26.86
N ASP A 297 -7.03 -7.11 25.86
CA ASP A 297 -7.01 -8.57 26.04
C ASP A 297 -5.57 -9.06 26.25
N HIS A 298 -5.14 -9.04 27.52
CA HIS A 298 -3.77 -9.39 27.91
C HIS A 298 -3.38 -10.83 27.52
N ASP A 299 -4.34 -11.77 27.53
CA ASP A 299 -4.08 -13.17 27.18
C ASP A 299 -3.70 -13.30 25.71
N LYS A 300 -4.45 -12.63 24.81
CA LYS A 300 -4.13 -12.65 23.38
C LYS A 300 -2.84 -11.89 23.07
N LEU A 301 -2.60 -10.75 23.71
CA LEU A 301 -1.34 -10.02 23.56
C LEU A 301 -0.14 -10.88 23.96
N LYS A 302 -0.27 -11.68 25.02
CA LYS A 302 0.76 -12.64 25.44
C LYS A 302 1.03 -13.71 24.39
N ILE A 303 0.00 -14.25 23.75
CA ILE A 303 0.17 -15.24 22.66
C ILE A 303 0.92 -14.62 21.48
N VAL A 304 0.60 -13.39 21.08
CA VAL A 304 1.33 -12.68 20.01
C VAL A 304 2.79 -12.49 20.38
N LEU A 305 3.08 -12.12 21.65
CA LEU A 305 4.45 -11.96 22.12
C LEU A 305 5.23 -13.28 22.12
N GLN A 306 4.60 -14.39 22.55
CA GLN A 306 5.22 -15.72 22.48
C GLN A 306 5.52 -16.12 21.03
N LYS A 307 4.63 -15.77 20.10
CA LYS A 307 4.85 -16.00 18.68
C LYS A 307 6.05 -15.19 18.17
N PHE A 308 6.15 -13.92 18.54
CA PHE A 308 7.31 -13.09 18.24
C PHE A 308 8.62 -13.74 18.73
N CYS A 309 8.66 -14.18 19.98
CA CYS A 309 9.84 -14.85 20.56
C CYS A 309 10.23 -16.11 19.78
N THR A 310 9.26 -16.81 19.18
CA THR A 310 9.52 -17.98 18.32
C THR A 310 10.10 -17.56 16.96
N LEU A 311 9.51 -16.54 16.33
CA LEU A 311 9.91 -16.08 14.99
C LEU A 311 11.30 -15.41 14.99
N VAL A 312 11.68 -14.72 16.06
CA VAL A 312 12.98 -14.02 16.13
C VAL A 312 14.18 -14.96 16.27
N LEU A 313 13.94 -16.22 16.68
CA LEU A 313 14.97 -17.26 16.70
C LEU A 313 15.36 -17.73 15.30
N ASN A 314 14.51 -17.52 14.30
CA ASN A 314 14.78 -17.87 12.91
C ASN A 314 15.31 -16.65 12.13
N VAL A 315 16.43 -16.84 11.44
CA VAL A 315 17.11 -15.73 10.74
C VAL A 315 16.27 -15.20 9.57
N SER A 316 15.56 -16.07 8.84
CA SER A 316 14.68 -15.70 7.72
C SER A 316 13.51 -14.81 8.14
N THR A 317 12.95 -15.03 9.33
CA THR A 317 11.77 -14.32 9.86
C THR A 317 12.13 -13.18 10.81
N THR A 318 13.41 -12.88 10.99
CA THR A 318 13.88 -11.80 11.89
C THR A 318 13.20 -10.47 11.61
N TYR A 319 13.14 -10.05 10.34
CA TYR A 319 12.56 -8.76 9.96
C TYR A 319 11.05 -8.70 10.25
N THR A 320 10.34 -9.79 9.96
CA THR A 320 8.89 -9.89 10.19
C THR A 320 8.57 -9.94 11.68
N ALA A 321 9.41 -10.59 12.47
CA ALA A 321 9.33 -10.57 13.93
C ALA A 321 9.48 -9.13 14.48
N PHE A 322 10.50 -8.37 14.04
CA PHE A 322 10.67 -7.00 14.52
C PHE A 322 9.52 -6.06 14.10
N ALA A 323 8.92 -6.27 12.93
CA ALA A 323 7.70 -5.57 12.54
C ALA A 323 6.54 -5.89 13.50
N MET A 324 6.36 -7.17 13.86
CA MET A 324 5.37 -7.61 14.86
C MET A 324 5.61 -6.98 16.24
N LEU A 325 6.86 -6.94 16.72
CA LEU A 325 7.20 -6.28 17.98
C LEU A 325 6.89 -4.78 17.94
N SER A 326 7.21 -4.12 16.83
CA SER A 326 6.92 -2.69 16.67
C SER A 326 5.42 -2.41 16.77
N LEU A 327 4.60 -3.25 16.11
CA LEU A 327 3.13 -3.17 16.21
C LEU A 327 2.60 -3.43 17.62
N LEU A 328 3.17 -4.41 18.33
CA LEU A 328 2.83 -4.68 19.74
C LEU A 328 3.17 -3.47 20.61
N VAL A 329 4.37 -2.90 20.48
CA VAL A 329 4.79 -1.71 21.22
C VAL A 329 3.88 -0.52 20.91
N GLU A 330 3.45 -0.35 19.66
CA GLU A 330 2.52 0.71 19.24
C GLU A 330 1.11 0.56 19.80
N GLN A 331 0.58 -0.65 19.92
CA GLN A 331 -0.83 -0.87 20.28
C GLN A 331 -1.06 -1.28 21.73
N ALA A 332 -0.10 -1.95 22.37
CA ALA A 332 -0.24 -2.41 23.74
C ALA A 332 -0.24 -1.25 24.74
N GLY A 333 -0.86 -1.50 25.91
CA GLY A 333 -0.78 -0.62 27.07
C GLY A 333 0.54 -0.81 27.83
N LEU A 334 0.93 0.23 28.59
CA LEU A 334 2.15 0.23 29.40
C LEU A 334 2.11 -0.87 30.49
N ASP A 335 0.95 -1.14 31.09
CA ASP A 335 0.78 -2.17 32.13
C ASP A 335 1.12 -3.58 31.64
N PHE A 336 0.67 -3.94 30.43
CA PHE A 336 1.00 -5.22 29.82
C PHE A 336 2.50 -5.34 29.52
N LEU A 337 3.08 -4.29 28.96
CA LEU A 337 4.48 -4.32 28.56
C LEU A 337 5.41 -4.37 29.77
N ARG A 338 5.13 -3.63 30.85
CA ARG A 338 5.91 -3.74 32.09
C ARG A 338 6.04 -5.19 32.57
N LEU A 339 4.97 -5.98 32.44
CA LEU A 339 4.96 -7.37 32.91
C LEU A 339 5.74 -8.35 32.02
N HIS A 340 5.95 -8.05 30.73
CA HIS A 340 6.43 -9.03 29.74
C HIS A 340 7.60 -8.57 28.87
N ILE A 341 7.94 -7.28 28.88
CA ILE A 341 8.99 -6.75 28.02
C ILE A 341 10.39 -7.19 28.48
N SER A 342 10.60 -7.38 29.78
CA SER A 342 11.86 -7.89 30.34
C SER A 342 12.17 -9.31 29.82
N ASP A 343 11.17 -10.20 29.80
CA ASP A 343 11.30 -11.53 29.17
C ASP A 343 11.66 -11.42 27.67
N THR A 344 11.08 -10.45 26.98
CA THR A 344 11.32 -10.20 25.55
C THR A 344 12.76 -9.78 25.30
N TRP A 345 13.28 -8.86 26.10
CA TRP A 345 14.69 -8.46 26.09
C TRP A 345 15.61 -9.63 26.44
N GLY A 346 15.21 -10.48 27.39
CA GLY A 346 15.90 -11.71 27.76
C GLY A 346 16.06 -12.71 26.61
N VAL A 347 15.20 -12.68 25.59
CA VAL A 347 15.37 -13.47 24.36
C VAL A 347 16.25 -12.74 23.34
N LEU A 348 16.04 -11.44 23.17
CA LEU A 348 16.68 -10.65 22.10
C LEU A 348 18.16 -10.41 22.33
N PHE A 349 18.58 -10.10 23.55
CA PHE A 349 19.98 -9.76 23.82
C PHE A 349 20.93 -10.97 23.73
N PRO A 350 20.61 -12.15 24.28
CA PRO A 350 21.42 -13.34 24.04
C PRO A 350 21.48 -13.72 22.55
N ARG A 351 20.37 -13.54 21.82
CA ARG A 351 20.33 -13.80 20.38
C ARG A 351 21.28 -12.88 19.61
N LEU A 352 21.29 -11.60 19.94
CA LEU A 352 22.26 -10.64 19.38
C LEU A 352 23.69 -11.10 19.63
N TRP A 353 24.00 -11.54 20.85
CA TRP A 353 25.34 -11.98 21.21
C TRP A 353 25.79 -13.21 20.40
N VAL A 354 24.88 -14.17 20.16
CA VAL A 354 25.12 -15.32 19.28
C VAL A 354 25.37 -14.88 17.83
N LEU A 355 24.69 -13.83 17.36
CA LEU A 355 24.82 -13.34 15.99
C LEU A 355 26.04 -12.44 15.75
N ARG A 356 26.80 -12.07 16.80
CA ARG A 356 27.92 -11.11 16.78
C ARG A 356 29.08 -11.45 15.84
N GLN A 357 29.10 -12.66 15.30
CA GLN A 357 30.11 -13.11 14.32
C GLN A 357 29.50 -13.52 12.97
N SER A 358 28.22 -13.23 12.77
CA SER A 358 27.47 -13.61 11.58
C SER A 358 27.27 -12.41 10.65
N ARG A 359 27.11 -12.68 9.35
CA ARG A 359 26.70 -11.69 8.34
C ARG A 359 25.37 -10.98 8.65
N TRP A 360 24.59 -11.54 9.59
CA TRP A 360 23.28 -11.05 9.99
C TRP A 360 23.29 -10.11 11.19
N GLU A 361 24.45 -9.92 11.84
CA GLU A 361 24.61 -9.05 13.01
C GLU A 361 24.06 -7.64 12.75
N VAL A 362 24.54 -6.99 11.68
CA VAL A 362 24.19 -5.60 11.36
C VAL A 362 22.70 -5.44 11.10
N LYS A 363 22.08 -6.38 10.37
CA LYS A 363 20.64 -6.33 10.08
C LYS A 363 19.80 -6.51 11.34
N PHE A 364 20.15 -7.48 12.18
CA PHE A 364 19.50 -7.68 13.46
C PHE A 364 19.68 -6.46 14.37
N ALA A 365 20.88 -5.87 14.35
CA ALA A 365 21.23 -4.71 15.15
C ALA A 365 20.36 -3.50 14.83
N LYS A 366 20.29 -3.14 13.54
CA LYS A 366 19.45 -2.03 13.06
C LYS A 366 17.98 -2.21 13.47
N SER A 367 17.41 -3.40 13.25
CA SER A 367 16.00 -3.67 13.61
C SER A 367 15.74 -3.61 15.12
N LEU A 368 16.66 -4.10 15.94
CA LEU A 368 16.55 -4.01 17.40
C LEU A 368 16.65 -2.56 17.88
N ILE A 369 17.55 -1.75 17.33
CA ILE A 369 17.67 -0.32 17.68
C ILE A 369 16.38 0.42 17.34
N VAL A 370 15.77 0.15 16.18
CA VAL A 370 14.49 0.76 15.81
C VAL A 370 13.37 0.35 16.79
N ALA A 371 13.27 -0.94 17.12
CA ALA A 371 12.23 -1.44 18.05
C ALA A 371 12.39 -0.84 19.47
N VAL A 372 13.60 -0.79 19.98
CA VAL A 372 13.90 -0.16 21.28
C VAL A 372 13.69 1.34 21.23
N SER A 373 14.07 2.01 20.13
CA SER A 373 13.86 3.44 19.96
C SER A 373 12.37 3.80 19.99
N LEU A 374 11.52 2.94 19.43
CA LEU A 374 10.07 3.08 19.47
C LEU A 374 9.54 2.92 20.90
N PHE A 375 10.04 1.93 21.63
CA PHE A 375 9.69 1.72 23.04
C PHE A 375 10.07 2.94 23.90
N VAL A 376 11.32 3.40 23.81
CA VAL A 376 11.83 4.58 24.54
C VAL A 376 11.03 5.84 24.17
N THR A 377 10.72 6.03 22.89
CA THR A 377 9.98 7.22 22.44
C THR A 377 8.56 7.25 23.01
N LYS A 378 7.89 6.09 23.11
CA LYS A 378 6.50 5.98 23.56
C LYS A 378 6.34 5.89 25.08
N TYR A 379 7.11 5.06 25.77
CA TYR A 379 6.95 4.78 27.20
C TYR A 379 7.95 5.53 28.09
N GLY A 380 9.03 6.03 27.51
CA GLY A 380 10.06 6.78 28.22
C GLY A 380 11.36 5.99 28.41
N SER A 381 12.41 6.74 28.71
CA SER A 381 13.77 6.24 28.93
C SER A 381 13.93 5.49 30.26
N GLN A 382 13.25 5.94 31.32
CA GLN A 382 13.34 5.34 32.66
C GLN A 382 12.76 3.92 32.68
N GLU A 383 11.58 3.72 32.11
CA GLU A 383 10.94 2.41 31.97
C GLU A 383 11.82 1.41 31.21
N PHE A 384 12.56 1.89 30.20
CA PHE A 384 13.47 1.05 29.45
C PHE A 384 14.63 0.57 30.32
N VAL A 385 15.25 1.48 31.09
CA VAL A 385 16.34 1.13 32.00
C VAL A 385 15.87 0.18 33.09
N GLU A 386 14.72 0.45 33.70
CA GLU A 386 14.11 -0.42 34.72
C GLU A 386 13.82 -1.82 34.14
N SER A 387 13.26 -1.90 32.93
CA SER A 387 12.97 -3.19 32.27
C SER A 387 14.22 -4.02 31.97
N ILE A 388 15.38 -3.39 31.78
CA ILE A 388 16.67 -4.08 31.59
C ILE A 388 17.25 -4.50 32.95
N GLN A 389 17.09 -3.66 33.97
CA GLN A 389 17.54 -3.97 35.33
C GLN A 389 16.78 -5.15 35.95
N GLU A 390 15.51 -5.35 35.59
CA GLU A 390 14.71 -6.50 36.02
C GLU A 390 15.25 -7.85 35.53
N ILE A 391 15.96 -7.90 34.40
CA ILE A 391 16.45 -9.15 33.78
C ILE A 391 17.54 -9.79 34.63
N ASP A 392 18.43 -8.99 35.23
CA ASP A 392 19.49 -9.47 36.12
C ASP A 392 19.87 -8.40 37.14
N ARG A 393 19.96 -8.71 38.43
CA ARG A 393 20.45 -7.76 39.47
C ARG A 393 21.91 -7.34 39.25
N ARG A 394 22.65 -7.95 38.31
CA ARG A 394 23.97 -7.51 37.82
C ARG A 394 23.90 -6.59 36.58
N ALA A 395 22.70 -6.20 36.13
CA ALA A 395 22.43 -5.58 34.84
C ALA A 395 22.79 -4.09 34.68
N GLU A 396 23.24 -3.37 35.72
CA GLU A 396 23.81 -2.03 35.52
C GLU A 396 24.96 -2.07 34.51
N ARG A 397 25.85 -3.06 34.63
CA ARG A 397 26.90 -3.29 33.62
C ARG A 397 26.36 -3.79 32.28
N TYR A 398 25.21 -4.46 32.28
CA TYR A 398 24.60 -5.00 31.06
C TYR A 398 24.05 -3.88 30.19
N PHE A 399 23.36 -2.90 30.80
CA PHE A 399 22.89 -1.71 30.11
C PHE A 399 24.05 -0.89 29.52
N THR A 400 25.11 -0.62 30.29
CA THR A 400 26.31 0.07 29.78
C THR A 400 26.97 -0.72 28.66
N THR A 401 27.10 -2.03 28.81
CA THR A 401 27.70 -2.89 27.76
C THR A 401 26.88 -2.87 26.49
N PHE A 402 25.55 -2.93 26.59
CA PHE A 402 24.63 -2.82 25.47
C PHE A 402 24.74 -1.45 24.79
N LEU A 403 24.73 -0.36 25.55
CA LEU A 403 24.88 0.98 24.98
C LEU A 403 26.20 1.14 24.24
N GLU A 404 27.32 0.79 24.88
CA GLU A 404 28.64 1.02 24.31
C GLU A 404 28.99 0.09 23.14
N HIS A 405 28.69 -1.20 23.27
CA HIS A 405 29.15 -2.20 22.30
C HIS A 405 28.14 -2.42 21.17
N PHE A 406 26.90 -1.99 21.34
CA PHE A 406 25.83 -2.23 20.39
C PHE A 406 25.14 -0.94 19.96
N TRP A 407 24.51 -0.19 20.86
CA TRP A 407 23.73 1.00 20.47
C TRP A 407 24.59 2.04 19.74
N ILE A 408 25.68 2.48 20.36
CA ILE A 408 26.59 3.50 19.81
C ILE A 408 27.26 2.98 18.54
N ARG A 409 27.68 1.72 18.51
CA ARG A 409 28.39 1.12 17.37
C ARG A 409 27.54 1.06 16.09
N TYR A 410 26.24 0.81 16.21
CA TYR A 410 25.37 0.59 15.06
C TYR A 410 24.45 1.77 14.75
N LEU A 411 24.46 2.83 15.57
CA LEU A 411 23.64 4.03 15.37
C LEU A 411 23.90 4.67 13.99
N ASP A 412 25.17 4.86 13.65
CA ASP A 412 25.61 5.47 12.39
C ASP A 412 25.27 4.62 11.15
N SER A 413 24.90 3.35 11.37
CA SER A 413 24.51 2.43 10.29
C SER A 413 23.02 2.48 9.96
N ILE A 414 22.20 3.21 10.72
CA ILE A 414 20.74 3.26 10.48
C ILE A 414 20.45 4.04 9.20
N GLU A 415 19.76 3.38 8.28
CA GLU A 415 19.33 3.94 7.00
C GLU A 415 17.80 4.08 7.00
N GLY A 416 17.30 5.24 6.59
CA GLY A 416 15.86 5.50 6.46
C GLY A 416 15.41 6.76 7.21
N ALA A 417 14.64 7.63 6.54
CA ALA A 417 14.30 8.94 7.10
C ALA A 417 13.45 8.86 8.39
N ARG A 418 12.59 7.82 8.53
CA ARG A 418 11.76 7.64 9.72
C ARG A 418 12.53 6.95 10.83
N GLU A 419 13.31 5.93 10.47
CA GLU A 419 14.12 5.11 11.37
C GLU A 419 15.24 5.96 12.01
N SER A 420 15.96 6.75 11.21
CA SER A 420 17.00 7.67 11.71
C SER A 420 16.40 8.73 12.63
N LYS A 421 15.23 9.31 12.27
CA LYS A 421 14.53 10.27 13.13
C LYS A 421 14.13 9.65 14.47
N LEU A 422 13.58 8.44 14.45
CA LEU A 422 13.15 7.73 15.65
C LEU A 422 14.34 7.37 16.55
N ALA A 423 15.45 6.91 15.95
CA ALA A 423 16.69 6.63 16.67
C ALA A 423 17.34 7.89 17.26
N ALA A 424 17.31 9.02 16.54
CA ALA A 424 17.82 10.30 17.03
C ALA A 424 16.98 10.83 18.21
N VAL A 425 15.65 10.77 18.12
CA VAL A 425 14.75 11.18 19.20
C VAL A 425 14.93 10.29 20.43
N ALA A 426 14.99 8.96 20.24
CA ALA A 426 15.20 8.02 21.35
C ALA A 426 16.56 8.22 22.02
N SER A 427 17.63 8.39 21.24
CA SER A 427 18.98 8.64 21.77
C SER A 427 19.04 9.97 22.51
N THR A 428 18.41 11.02 22.00
CA THR A 428 18.30 12.31 22.71
C THR A 428 17.54 12.16 24.03
N LYS A 429 16.42 11.43 24.05
CA LYS A 429 15.70 11.14 25.30
C LYS A 429 16.57 10.37 26.30
N LEU A 430 17.29 9.35 25.85
CA LEU A 430 18.21 8.59 26.72
C LEU A 430 19.28 9.50 27.33
N ILE A 431 19.90 10.37 26.54
CA ILE A 431 20.91 11.36 27.00
C ILE A 431 20.34 12.33 28.03
N CYS A 432 19.13 12.84 27.81
CA CYS A 432 18.55 13.92 28.62
C CYS A 432 17.80 13.44 29.88
N GLU A 433 17.16 12.28 29.83
CA GLU A 433 16.22 11.83 30.86
C GLU A 433 16.79 10.71 31.76
N THR A 434 17.81 9.99 31.31
CA THR A 434 18.39 8.88 32.08
C THR A 434 19.39 9.40 33.12
N ASN A 435 19.07 9.26 34.41
CA ASN A 435 19.95 9.70 35.50
C ASN A 435 21.31 8.97 35.48
N PHE A 436 21.32 7.69 35.12
CA PHE A 436 22.53 6.88 35.00
C PHE A 436 23.54 7.44 33.98
N LEU A 437 23.07 7.96 32.82
CA LEU A 437 23.94 8.53 31.80
C LEU A 437 24.44 9.94 32.16
N LYS A 438 23.79 10.63 33.10
CA LYS A 438 24.27 11.91 33.63
C LYS A 438 25.47 11.72 34.56
N GLU A 439 25.59 10.55 35.16
CA GLU A 439 26.67 10.20 36.10
C GLU A 439 27.90 9.61 35.39
N ASP A 440 27.80 9.20 34.12
CA ASP A 440 28.93 8.72 33.28
C ASP A 440 29.19 9.64 32.07
N PRO A 441 30.10 10.63 32.20
CA PRO A 441 30.42 11.58 31.13
C PRO A 441 30.99 10.94 29.87
N HIS A 442 31.62 9.76 29.96
CA HIS A 442 32.32 9.15 28.84
C HIS A 442 31.36 8.46 27.87
N SER A 443 30.43 7.65 28.38
CA SER A 443 29.37 7.06 27.54
C SER A 443 28.40 8.13 27.02
N TRP A 444 28.15 9.19 27.81
CA TRP A 444 27.36 10.35 27.38
C TRP A 444 27.96 11.04 26.14
N GLY A 445 29.26 11.36 26.17
CA GLY A 445 29.94 12.03 25.06
C GLY A 445 29.98 11.18 23.78
N LYS A 446 30.17 9.86 23.92
CA LYS A 446 30.14 8.95 22.76
C LYS A 446 28.76 8.84 22.14
N LEU A 447 27.71 8.74 22.95
CA LEU A 447 26.33 8.67 22.46
C LEU A 447 25.92 9.98 21.76
N LEU A 448 26.34 11.13 22.29
CA LEU A 448 26.13 12.43 21.63
C LEU A 448 26.81 12.47 20.26
N ASN A 449 28.08 12.07 20.17
CA ASN A 449 28.84 12.08 18.91
C ASN A 449 28.21 11.18 17.84
N SER A 450 27.62 10.03 18.21
CA SER A 450 26.89 9.17 17.26
C SER A 450 25.49 9.69 16.95
N THR A 451 24.86 10.46 17.84
CA THR A 451 23.50 11.01 17.60
C THR A 451 23.53 12.22 16.67
N VAL A 452 24.57 13.07 16.75
CA VAL A 452 24.69 14.30 15.93
C VAL A 452 24.61 14.04 14.41
N PRO A 453 25.26 13.00 13.84
CA PRO A 453 25.14 12.66 12.42
C PRO A 453 23.73 12.25 11.95
N LEU A 454 22.83 11.90 12.88
CA LEU A 454 21.47 11.44 12.56
C LEU A 454 20.41 12.57 12.65
N LEU A 455 20.79 13.74 13.16
CA LEU A 455 19.98 14.96 13.24
C LEU A 455 20.16 15.79 11.97
#